data_AF-A0A086T4P8-F1
#
_entry.id   AF-A0A086T4P8-F1
#
_cell.length_a   1.000
_cell.length_b   1.000
_cell.length_c   1.000
_cell.angle_alpha   90.00
_cell.angle_beta   90.00
_cell.angle_gamma   90.00
#
_symmetry.space_group_name_H-M   'P 1'
#
loop_
_entity.id
_entity.type
_entity.pdbx_description
1 polymer ?
#
loop_
_entity_poly.entity_id
_entity_poly.type
_entity_poly.pdbx_seq_one_letter_code
_entity_poly.pdbx_strand_id
1 'polypeptide(L)'
;MSRRLEQATEEALLTGGTSGRRAIEDAGFSDELKEKLLDKVRDAKFRNKYSGAFAQAGMPAAAGQGTRGIAAAQPWAGEEATDDAVLRMLDDAKKPLGPASRGKFEPPPVDMRIKRERPVSAGQRMANARDRAQTYAGLGVKGTGLTDQEKEDRRNQFRERFSPGARGMPDSVTGIAALANERIEDAIARGQFKNIPRGKGVERDTRANNPFIDTTEYIMNKMIQRQEIVPPWIEKQQDLVKQLGTFRARLRNDWKRHAARMIASKGGSLMEQMQRAEQHAKAEKVHNPRYRNVDQIPVPASSSDDPVMVKMRQQAQQAAEKPTTGPDPEPGEVLPPPFRDPEWEKAESAYMNLAIDNLNAMTRSYNLMAPDLAKKPYFSLEREMAACFADVAPQLAGEIKERATRPKQTAGLGAMDKPSTSILEHFRQAESPRIHLEADGKVYGFREWWRDIWGRR
;
A
#
# COMPACT_ATOMS: atom_id res chain seq x y z
N MET A 1 -5.40 -69.15 1.17
CA MET A 1 -6.64 -69.21 1.98
C MET A 1 -6.43 -68.71 3.41
N SER A 2 -5.28 -68.98 4.04
CA SER A 2 -4.91 -68.49 5.38
C SER A 2 -5.11 -66.99 5.58
N ARG A 3 -4.56 -66.12 4.73
CA ARG A 3 -4.66 -64.66 4.88
C ARG A 3 -6.08 -64.09 4.90
N ARG A 4 -7.03 -64.73 4.20
CA ARG A 4 -8.45 -64.32 4.20
C ARG A 4 -9.18 -64.82 5.46
N LEU A 5 -8.81 -66.01 5.95
CA LEU A 5 -9.30 -66.52 7.24
C LEU A 5 -8.72 -65.71 8.40
N GLU A 6 -7.46 -65.30 8.32
CA GLU A 6 -6.81 -64.36 9.24
C GLU A 6 -7.55 -63.01 9.25
N GLN A 7 -7.84 -62.42 8.09
CA GLN A 7 -8.61 -61.17 8.02
C GLN A 7 -10.04 -61.32 8.56
N ALA A 8 -10.74 -62.41 8.21
CA ALA A 8 -12.09 -62.66 8.71
C ALA A 8 -12.12 -62.90 10.23
N THR A 9 -11.08 -63.52 10.80
CA THR A 9 -10.94 -63.72 12.25
C THR A 9 -10.49 -62.45 12.98
N GLU A 10 -9.65 -61.62 12.35
CA GLU A 10 -9.29 -60.27 12.84
C GLU A 10 -10.53 -59.35 12.92
N GLU A 11 -11.38 -59.34 11.88
CA GLU A 11 -12.63 -58.58 11.88
C GLU A 11 -13.61 -59.08 12.95
N ALA A 12 -13.74 -60.40 13.11
CA ALA A 12 -14.55 -61.00 14.16
C ALA A 12 -14.03 -60.68 15.57
N LEU A 13 -12.71 -60.53 15.76
CA LEU A 13 -12.11 -60.15 17.05
C LEU A 13 -12.30 -58.68 17.41
N LEU A 14 -12.23 -57.79 16.42
CA LEU A 14 -12.43 -56.36 16.62
C LEU A 14 -13.89 -56.02 16.92
N THR A 15 -14.83 -56.81 16.40
CA THR A 15 -16.28 -56.59 16.54
C THR A 15 -16.94 -57.48 17.61
N GLY A 16 -16.44 -58.69 17.85
CA GLY A 16 -17.07 -59.73 18.67
C GLY A 16 -16.77 -59.72 20.18
N GLY A 17 -16.09 -58.72 20.72
CA GLY A 17 -15.89 -58.57 22.16
C GLY A 17 -15.22 -59.78 22.85
N THR A 18 -15.75 -60.23 23.98
CA THR A 18 -15.15 -61.31 24.80
C THR A 18 -15.41 -62.72 24.25
N SER A 19 -16.48 -62.93 23.47
CA SER A 19 -16.77 -64.22 22.84
C SER A 19 -15.80 -64.54 21.70
N GLY A 20 -15.41 -63.52 20.92
CA GLY A 20 -14.39 -63.67 19.87
C GLY A 20 -13.02 -64.09 20.39
N ARG A 21 -12.64 -63.67 21.61
CA ARG A 21 -11.37 -64.07 22.25
C ARG A 21 -11.36 -65.55 22.66
N ARG A 22 -12.47 -66.01 23.24
CA ARG A 22 -12.63 -67.42 23.65
C ARG A 22 -12.65 -68.35 22.43
N ALA A 23 -13.33 -67.95 21.36
CA ALA A 23 -13.37 -68.73 20.11
C ALA A 23 -11.98 -68.97 19.47
N ILE A 24 -10.99 -68.12 19.76
CA ILE A 24 -9.61 -68.27 19.28
C ILE A 24 -8.74 -69.03 20.27
N GLU A 25 -9.05 -68.93 21.58
CA GLU A 25 -8.44 -69.81 22.58
C GLU A 25 -8.86 -71.27 22.38
N ASP A 26 -10.09 -71.50 21.92
CA ASP A 26 -10.67 -72.80 21.61
C ASP A 26 -10.30 -73.30 20.19
N ALA A 27 -9.93 -72.40 19.28
CA ALA A 27 -9.45 -72.77 17.95
C ALA A 27 -7.97 -73.15 18.00
N GLY A 28 -7.62 -74.33 17.47
CA GLY A 28 -6.26 -74.89 17.46
C GLY A 28 -5.27 -74.18 16.52
N PHE A 29 -5.18 -72.86 16.59
CA PHE A 29 -4.13 -72.07 15.93
C PHE A 29 -2.76 -72.32 16.57
N SER A 30 -1.68 -72.05 15.83
CA SER A 30 -0.33 -72.10 16.41
C SER A 30 -0.15 -71.02 17.48
N ASP A 31 0.62 -71.33 18.52
CA ASP A 31 0.86 -70.42 19.66
C ASP A 31 1.46 -69.07 19.20
N GLU A 32 2.38 -69.09 18.23
CA GLU A 32 2.95 -67.87 17.64
C GLU A 32 1.92 -66.97 16.95
N LEU A 33 0.88 -67.55 16.35
CA LEU A 33 -0.17 -66.79 15.66
C LEU A 33 -1.14 -66.20 16.69
N LYS A 34 -1.45 -66.95 17.76
CA LYS A 34 -2.25 -66.48 18.88
C LYS A 34 -1.62 -65.28 19.56
N GLU A 35 -0.31 -65.32 19.82
CA GLU A 35 0.43 -64.19 20.38
C GLU A 35 0.38 -62.97 19.46
N LYS A 36 0.63 -63.14 18.15
CA LYS A 36 0.54 -62.04 17.17
C LYS A 36 -0.86 -61.42 17.10
N LEU A 37 -1.93 -62.21 17.17
CA LEU A 37 -3.29 -61.68 17.19
C LEU A 37 -3.61 -60.94 18.50
N LEU A 38 -3.18 -61.47 19.64
CA LEU A 38 -3.35 -60.81 20.94
C LEU A 38 -2.57 -59.49 21.02
N ASP A 39 -1.35 -59.45 20.49
CA ASP A 39 -0.54 -58.23 20.44
C ASP A 39 -1.14 -57.19 19.51
N LYS A 40 -1.63 -57.56 18.32
CA LYS A 40 -2.39 -56.65 17.46
C LYS A 40 -3.65 -56.10 18.15
N VAL A 41 -4.34 -56.92 18.94
CA VAL A 41 -5.51 -56.48 19.72
C VAL A 41 -5.09 -55.54 20.85
N ARG A 42 -3.96 -55.81 21.53
CA ARG A 42 -3.38 -54.91 22.54
C ARG A 42 -3.00 -53.57 21.89
N ASP A 43 -2.38 -53.58 20.73
CA ASP A 43 -2.01 -52.40 19.95
C ASP A 43 -3.21 -51.60 19.48
N ALA A 44 -4.26 -52.27 18.99
CA ALA A 44 -5.51 -51.60 18.60
C ALA A 44 -6.20 -50.96 19.82
N LYS A 45 -6.26 -51.67 20.96
CA LYS A 45 -6.76 -51.13 22.22
C LYS A 45 -5.92 -49.95 22.72
N PHE A 46 -4.60 -50.02 22.58
CA PHE A 46 -3.68 -48.95 22.93
C PHE A 46 -3.92 -47.72 22.05
N ARG A 47 -4.03 -47.90 20.73
CA ARG A 47 -4.36 -46.84 19.77
C ARG A 47 -5.69 -46.18 20.04
N ASN A 48 -6.72 -46.96 20.40
CA ASN A 48 -8.04 -46.42 20.73
C ASN A 48 -8.02 -45.61 22.03
N LYS A 49 -7.28 -46.06 23.05
CA LYS A 49 -7.13 -45.32 24.32
C LYS A 49 -6.36 -44.02 24.16
N TYR A 50 -5.35 -44.00 23.29
CA TYR A 50 -4.45 -42.84 23.09
C TYR A 50 -4.64 -42.19 21.72
N SER A 51 -5.85 -42.22 21.17
CA SER A 51 -6.13 -41.76 19.81
C SER A 51 -5.73 -40.30 19.58
N GLY A 52 -5.97 -39.41 20.55
CA GLY A 52 -5.55 -38.00 20.49
C GLY A 52 -4.03 -37.81 20.48
N ALA A 53 -3.29 -38.58 21.29
CA ALA A 53 -1.82 -38.52 21.31
C ALA A 53 -1.22 -39.00 19.97
N PHE A 54 -1.81 -40.02 19.35
CA PHE A 54 -1.42 -40.47 18.01
C PHE A 54 -1.78 -39.45 16.93
N ALA A 55 -2.94 -38.78 17.04
CA ALA A 55 -3.31 -37.70 16.13
C ALA A 55 -2.31 -36.54 16.24
N GLN A 56 -1.92 -36.15 17.45
CA GLN A 56 -0.92 -35.10 17.68
C GLN A 56 0.47 -35.46 17.13
N ALA A 57 0.92 -36.70 17.35
CA ALA A 57 2.22 -37.18 16.86
C ALA A 57 2.26 -37.34 15.33
N GLY A 58 1.12 -37.66 14.71
CA GLY A 58 1.00 -37.82 13.25
C GLY A 58 0.80 -36.52 12.47
N MET A 59 0.73 -35.37 13.14
CA MET A 59 0.44 -34.10 12.48
C MET A 59 1.67 -33.50 11.79
N PRO A 60 1.53 -33.00 10.54
CA PRO A 60 2.62 -32.33 9.85
C PRO A 60 2.96 -30.99 10.52
N ALA A 61 4.22 -30.58 10.49
CA ALA A 61 4.68 -29.33 11.10
C ALA A 61 3.98 -28.08 10.52
N ALA A 62 3.45 -28.14 9.30
CA ALA A 62 2.70 -27.07 8.65
C ALA A 62 1.25 -26.90 9.17
N ALA A 63 0.75 -27.81 10.02
CA ALA A 63 -0.59 -27.72 10.58
C ALA A 63 -0.74 -26.45 11.46
N GLY A 64 -1.81 -25.68 11.22
CA GLY A 64 -2.10 -24.46 11.96
C GLY A 64 -2.49 -24.69 13.42
N GLN A 65 -2.55 -23.62 14.22
CA GLN A 65 -2.85 -23.72 15.65
C GLN A 65 -4.24 -24.30 15.94
N GLY A 66 -5.26 -23.98 15.12
CA GLY A 66 -6.61 -24.53 15.28
C GLY A 66 -6.65 -26.04 15.08
N THR A 67 -5.97 -26.57 14.05
CA THR A 67 -5.91 -28.02 13.82
C THR A 67 -5.11 -28.74 14.89
N ARG A 68 -4.05 -28.11 15.42
CA ARG A 68 -3.30 -28.59 16.60
C ARG A 68 -4.16 -28.63 17.86
N GLY A 69 -4.97 -27.61 18.10
CA GLY A 69 -5.93 -27.57 19.20
C GLY A 69 -6.94 -28.71 19.11
N ILE A 70 -7.53 -28.93 17.93
CA ILE A 70 -8.51 -30.00 17.72
C ILE A 70 -7.89 -31.40 17.90
N ALA A 71 -6.66 -31.62 17.43
CA ALA A 71 -6.01 -32.92 17.60
C ALA A 71 -5.60 -33.22 19.05
N ALA A 72 -5.29 -32.17 19.82
CA ALA A 72 -4.96 -32.29 21.25
C ALA A 72 -6.20 -32.30 22.16
N ALA A 73 -7.37 -31.97 21.63
CA ALA A 73 -8.62 -31.93 22.39
C ALA A 73 -9.00 -33.34 22.89
N GLN A 74 -9.63 -33.37 24.06
CA GLN A 74 -10.18 -34.61 24.60
C GLN A 74 -11.36 -35.09 23.73
N PRO A 75 -11.50 -36.41 23.50
CA PRO A 75 -12.66 -36.92 22.80
C PRO A 75 -13.93 -36.63 23.61
N TRP A 76 -15.01 -36.30 22.90
CA TRP A 76 -16.31 -36.01 23.52
C TRP A 76 -16.82 -37.20 24.35
N ALA A 77 -16.98 -37.00 25.65
CA ALA A 77 -17.41 -38.03 26.60
C ALA A 77 -18.90 -37.95 26.97
N GLY A 78 -19.64 -36.99 26.37
CA GLY A 78 -21.04 -36.70 26.72
C GLY A 78 -21.22 -35.52 27.69
N GLU A 79 -20.16 -35.16 28.41
CA GLU A 79 -20.06 -33.96 29.25
C GLU A 79 -19.05 -32.99 28.62
N GLU A 80 -19.36 -31.69 28.65
CA GLU A 80 -18.45 -30.64 28.16
C GLU A 80 -17.36 -30.38 29.21
N ALA A 81 -16.10 -30.37 28.79
CA ALA A 81 -15.00 -30.00 29.67
C ALA A 81 -15.13 -28.54 30.10
N THR A 82 -14.67 -28.21 31.30
CA THR A 82 -14.69 -26.83 31.82
C THR A 82 -14.01 -25.84 30.88
N ASP A 83 -12.90 -26.26 30.27
CA ASP A 83 -12.08 -25.42 29.40
C ASP A 83 -12.83 -25.09 28.09
N ASP A 84 -13.51 -26.08 27.53
CA ASP A 84 -14.33 -25.92 26.32
C ASP A 84 -15.57 -25.06 26.61
N ALA A 85 -16.20 -25.25 27.78
CA ALA A 85 -17.32 -24.42 28.21
C ALA A 85 -16.91 -22.94 28.39
N VAL A 86 -15.72 -22.70 28.94
CA VAL A 86 -15.15 -21.34 29.06
C VAL A 86 -14.80 -20.77 27.70
N LEU A 87 -14.20 -21.55 26.79
CA LEU A 87 -13.91 -21.13 25.42
C LEU A 87 -15.19 -20.70 24.71
N ARG A 88 -16.26 -21.50 24.81
CA ARG A 88 -17.56 -21.18 24.25
C ARG A 88 -18.14 -19.90 24.83
N MET A 89 -18.06 -19.70 26.15
CA MET A 89 -18.51 -18.46 26.78
C MET A 89 -17.70 -17.23 26.30
N LEU A 90 -16.40 -17.39 26.07
CA LEU A 90 -15.53 -16.32 25.56
C LEU A 90 -15.81 -16.00 24.08
N ASP A 91 -16.12 -17.01 23.28
CA ASP A 91 -16.52 -16.83 21.88
C ASP A 91 -17.92 -16.22 21.78
N ASP A 92 -18.87 -16.67 22.60
CA ASP A 92 -20.23 -16.13 22.68
C ASP A 92 -20.25 -14.68 23.20
N ALA A 93 -19.32 -14.31 24.10
CA ALA A 93 -19.16 -12.93 24.58
C ALA A 93 -18.78 -11.95 23.46
N LYS A 94 -18.17 -12.44 22.37
CA LYS A 94 -17.79 -11.62 21.21
C LYS A 94 -18.85 -11.75 20.13
N LYS A 95 -19.65 -10.70 19.95
CA LYS A 95 -20.61 -10.63 18.83
C LYS A 95 -19.87 -10.83 17.49
N PRO A 96 -20.25 -11.81 16.65
CA PRO A 96 -19.58 -12.01 15.37
C PRO A 96 -19.78 -10.78 14.49
N LEU A 97 -18.73 -10.41 13.74
CA LEU A 97 -18.80 -9.31 12.79
C LEU A 97 -19.98 -9.50 11.82
N GLY A 98 -20.62 -8.40 11.47
CA GLY A 98 -21.74 -8.39 10.51
C GLY A 98 -21.31 -8.97 9.16
N PRO A 99 -22.23 -9.53 8.36
CA PRO A 99 -21.91 -10.14 7.06
C PRO A 99 -21.10 -9.24 6.11
N ALA A 100 -21.26 -7.92 6.21
CA ALA A 100 -20.54 -6.93 5.41
C ALA A 100 -19.08 -6.69 5.85
N SER A 101 -18.74 -6.97 7.12
CA SER A 101 -17.41 -6.78 7.71
C SER A 101 -16.64 -8.09 7.93
N ARG A 102 -17.23 -9.23 7.56
CA ARG A 102 -16.50 -10.50 7.38
C ARG A 102 -15.68 -10.39 6.10
N GLY A 103 -14.37 -10.59 6.18
CA GLY A 103 -13.50 -10.63 5.00
C GLY A 103 -14.07 -11.59 3.95
N LYS A 104 -14.23 -11.13 2.71
CA LYS A 104 -14.69 -11.99 1.61
C LYS A 104 -13.61 -13.02 1.33
N PHE A 105 -13.97 -14.29 1.37
CA PHE A 105 -13.12 -15.37 0.87
C PHE A 105 -12.94 -15.18 -0.64
N GLU A 106 -11.74 -14.78 -1.07
CA GLU A 106 -11.39 -14.73 -2.49
C GLU A 106 -11.12 -16.17 -2.98
N PRO A 107 -11.89 -16.70 -3.96
CA PRO A 107 -11.62 -18.02 -4.51
C PRO A 107 -10.32 -18.01 -5.34
N PRO A 108 -9.61 -19.17 -5.43
CA PRO A 108 -8.33 -19.27 -6.12
C PRO A 108 -8.42 -19.05 -7.65
N PRO A 109 -7.28 -18.84 -8.34
CA PRO A 109 -7.20 -18.33 -9.70
C PRO A 109 -7.98 -19.13 -10.76
N VAL A 110 -8.53 -18.41 -11.73
CA VAL A 110 -9.36 -18.93 -12.84
C VAL A 110 -8.58 -19.89 -13.74
N ASP A 111 -9.10 -21.11 -13.91
CA ASP A 111 -8.54 -22.19 -14.72
C ASP A 111 -8.72 -21.92 -16.23
N MET A 112 -7.62 -21.71 -16.97
CA MET A 112 -7.60 -21.35 -18.42
C MET A 112 -7.86 -22.52 -19.38
N ARG A 113 -8.41 -23.64 -18.91
CA ARG A 113 -8.69 -24.81 -19.76
C ARG A 113 -9.86 -24.52 -20.70
N ILE A 114 -9.68 -24.75 -22.00
CA ILE A 114 -10.71 -24.56 -23.03
C ILE A 114 -11.90 -25.49 -22.73
N LYS A 115 -13.03 -24.90 -22.32
CA LYS A 115 -14.28 -25.62 -22.14
C LYS A 115 -15.11 -25.53 -23.41
N ARG A 116 -15.73 -26.65 -23.81
CA ARG A 116 -16.67 -26.70 -24.93
C ARG A 116 -17.88 -25.81 -24.62
N GLU A 117 -18.13 -24.83 -25.48
CA GLU A 117 -19.30 -23.95 -25.36
C GLU A 117 -20.61 -24.74 -25.53
N ARG A 118 -21.68 -24.27 -24.89
CA ARG A 118 -23.01 -24.88 -24.97
C ARG A 118 -23.56 -24.73 -26.40
N PRO A 119 -24.26 -25.73 -26.95
CA PRO A 119 -24.82 -25.64 -28.30
C PRO A 119 -25.89 -24.55 -28.37
N VAL A 120 -25.66 -23.53 -29.19
CA VAL A 120 -26.60 -22.42 -29.41
C VAL A 120 -27.71 -22.84 -30.40
N SER A 121 -28.96 -22.45 -30.15
CA SER A 121 -30.11 -22.73 -31.03
C SER A 121 -29.95 -22.13 -32.43
N ALA A 122 -30.53 -22.77 -33.46
CA ALA A 122 -30.40 -22.36 -34.87
C ALA A 122 -30.86 -20.92 -35.13
N GLY A 123 -31.98 -20.50 -34.51
CA GLY A 123 -32.48 -19.12 -34.65
C GLY A 123 -31.52 -18.09 -34.08
N GLN A 124 -30.89 -18.41 -32.95
CA GLN A 124 -29.95 -17.52 -32.28
C GLN A 124 -28.58 -17.48 -32.98
N ARG A 125 -28.21 -18.56 -33.70
CA ARG A 125 -27.07 -18.54 -34.63
C ARG A 125 -27.33 -17.60 -35.82
N MET A 126 -28.53 -17.62 -36.39
CA MET A 126 -28.90 -16.74 -37.51
C MET A 126 -28.98 -15.27 -37.07
N ALA A 127 -29.55 -14.99 -35.89
CA ALA A 127 -29.56 -13.65 -35.31
C ALA A 127 -28.12 -13.12 -35.10
N ASN A 128 -27.28 -13.90 -34.44
CA ASN A 128 -25.87 -13.54 -34.22
C ASN A 128 -25.10 -13.36 -35.54
N ALA A 129 -25.38 -14.16 -36.57
CA ALA A 129 -24.75 -14.02 -37.88
C ALA A 129 -25.21 -12.74 -38.60
N ARG A 130 -26.51 -12.42 -38.53
CA ARG A 130 -27.07 -11.19 -39.09
C ARG A 130 -26.50 -9.96 -38.40
N ASP A 131 -26.45 -9.97 -37.08
CA ASP A 131 -25.90 -8.87 -36.28
C ASP A 131 -24.42 -8.68 -36.57
N ARG A 132 -23.63 -9.77 -36.67
CA ARG A 132 -22.22 -9.69 -37.05
C ARG A 132 -22.01 -9.18 -38.48
N ALA A 133 -22.83 -9.63 -39.43
CA ALA A 133 -22.77 -9.13 -40.81
C ALA A 133 -23.10 -7.63 -40.88
N GLN A 134 -24.08 -7.17 -40.09
CA GLN A 134 -24.42 -5.76 -39.97
C GLN A 134 -23.31 -4.95 -39.28
N THR A 135 -22.65 -5.49 -38.25
CA THR A 135 -21.50 -4.82 -37.63
C THR A 135 -20.33 -4.68 -38.61
N TYR A 136 -20.06 -5.68 -39.45
CA TYR A 136 -19.02 -5.60 -40.47
C TYR A 136 -19.40 -4.66 -41.63
N ALA A 137 -20.67 -4.60 -42.00
CA ALA A 137 -21.16 -3.61 -42.96
C ALA A 137 -21.11 -2.18 -42.39
N GLY A 138 -21.37 -2.02 -41.08
CA GLY A 138 -21.32 -0.76 -40.35
C GLY A 138 -19.91 -0.27 -40.02
N LEU A 139 -18.92 -1.16 -39.93
CA LEU A 139 -17.50 -0.84 -39.72
C LEU A 139 -16.79 -0.29 -40.97
N GLY A 140 -17.54 0.22 -41.95
CA GLY A 140 -17.01 1.17 -42.92
C GLY A 140 -16.03 0.64 -43.96
N VAL A 141 -16.06 -0.65 -44.34
CA VAL A 141 -15.31 -1.14 -45.52
C VAL A 141 -16.09 -0.84 -46.81
N LYS A 142 -16.52 0.41 -46.98
CA LYS A 142 -17.04 0.95 -48.23
C LYS A 142 -15.95 1.80 -48.88
N GLY A 143 -14.98 1.09 -49.50
CA GLY A 143 -14.25 1.54 -50.68
C GLY A 143 -13.48 2.86 -50.62
N THR A 144 -12.51 3.00 -49.72
CA THR A 144 -11.48 4.04 -49.87
C THR A 144 -10.10 3.39 -50.02
N GLY A 145 -9.63 3.29 -51.27
CA GLY A 145 -8.21 3.08 -51.59
C GLY A 145 -7.78 1.72 -52.14
N LEU A 146 -8.62 0.68 -52.18
CA LEU A 146 -8.24 -0.58 -52.85
C LEU A 146 -8.60 -0.55 -54.34
N THR A 147 -7.61 -0.77 -55.18
CA THR A 147 -7.79 -0.98 -56.62
C THR A 147 -8.70 -2.19 -56.87
N ASP A 148 -9.37 -2.24 -58.01
CA ASP A 148 -10.26 -3.36 -58.30
C ASP A 148 -9.49 -4.70 -58.37
N GLN A 149 -8.21 -4.65 -58.72
CA GLN A 149 -7.28 -5.78 -58.67
C GLN A 149 -7.04 -6.26 -57.22
N GLU A 150 -6.75 -5.37 -56.28
CA GLU A 150 -6.59 -5.74 -54.85
C GLU A 150 -7.92 -6.20 -54.22
N LYS A 151 -9.07 -5.75 -54.73
CA LYS A 151 -10.39 -6.29 -54.34
C LYS A 151 -10.57 -7.71 -54.85
N GLU A 152 -10.12 -8.01 -56.08
CA GLU A 152 -10.18 -9.34 -56.67
C GLU A 152 -9.25 -10.31 -55.99
N ASP A 153 -8.00 -9.92 -55.72
CA ASP A 153 -7.05 -10.74 -54.97
C ASP A 153 -7.58 -11.05 -53.58
N ARG A 154 -8.20 -10.06 -52.93
CA ARG A 154 -8.86 -10.27 -51.64
C ARG A 154 -10.04 -11.22 -51.75
N ARG A 155 -10.89 -11.08 -52.79
CA ARG A 155 -11.99 -12.03 -53.06
C ARG A 155 -11.47 -13.43 -53.35
N ASN A 156 -10.36 -13.56 -54.08
CA ASN A 156 -9.71 -14.82 -54.41
C ASN A 156 -9.11 -15.45 -53.16
N GLN A 157 -8.39 -14.69 -52.33
CA GLN A 157 -7.89 -15.15 -51.03
C GLN A 157 -9.03 -15.61 -50.11
N PHE A 158 -10.16 -14.89 -50.08
CA PHE A 158 -11.33 -15.34 -49.33
C PHE A 158 -11.95 -16.61 -49.95
N ARG A 159 -12.03 -16.69 -51.28
CA ARG A 159 -12.56 -17.85 -52.00
C ARG A 159 -11.68 -19.08 -51.82
N GLU A 160 -10.37 -18.91 -51.81
CA GLU A 160 -9.37 -19.94 -51.52
C GLU A 160 -9.51 -20.42 -50.09
N ARG A 161 -9.55 -19.52 -49.10
CA ARG A 161 -9.74 -19.86 -47.67
C ARG A 161 -11.05 -20.59 -47.36
N PHE A 162 -12.08 -20.37 -48.18
CA PHE A 162 -13.38 -21.02 -48.03
C PHE A 162 -13.66 -22.10 -49.09
N SER A 163 -12.68 -22.40 -49.96
CA SER A 163 -12.77 -23.55 -50.86
C SER A 163 -12.78 -24.83 -50.03
N PRO A 164 -13.49 -25.89 -50.47
CA PRO A 164 -13.58 -27.15 -49.72
C PRO A 164 -12.23 -27.81 -49.40
N GLY A 165 -11.13 -27.45 -50.10
CA GLY A 165 -9.78 -27.96 -49.85
C GLY A 165 -8.93 -27.16 -48.85
N ALA A 166 -9.24 -25.89 -48.57
CA ALA A 166 -8.42 -25.03 -47.71
C ALA A 166 -8.83 -25.04 -46.23
N ARG A 167 -9.92 -25.73 -45.87
CA ARG A 167 -10.36 -25.89 -44.47
C ARG A 167 -9.68 -27.05 -43.74
N GLY A 168 -8.89 -27.87 -44.43
CA GLY A 168 -7.95 -28.77 -43.78
C GLY A 168 -6.75 -27.97 -43.31
N MET A 169 -6.71 -27.59 -42.03
CA MET A 169 -5.39 -27.30 -41.43
C MET A 169 -4.54 -28.56 -41.60
N PRO A 170 -3.29 -28.46 -42.07
CA PRO A 170 -2.43 -29.63 -42.12
C PRO A 170 -2.22 -30.16 -40.69
N ASP A 171 -2.63 -31.39 -40.43
CA ASP A 171 -2.56 -32.02 -39.10
C ASP A 171 -1.10 -32.35 -38.67
N SER A 172 -0.10 -32.04 -39.52
CA SER A 172 1.31 -32.27 -39.25
C SER A 172 2.08 -30.96 -39.05
N VAL A 173 3.00 -30.93 -38.08
CA VAL A 173 3.89 -29.79 -37.79
C VAL A 173 4.72 -29.41 -39.03
N THR A 174 5.06 -30.38 -39.87
CA THR A 174 5.76 -30.17 -41.14
C THR A 174 4.88 -29.49 -42.18
N GLY A 175 3.59 -29.83 -42.25
CA GLY A 175 2.63 -29.16 -43.13
C GLY A 175 2.33 -27.73 -42.69
N ILE A 176 2.28 -27.47 -41.38
CA ILE A 176 2.14 -26.10 -40.84
C ILE A 176 3.39 -25.28 -41.18
N ALA A 177 4.58 -25.86 -41.07
CA ALA A 177 5.83 -25.20 -41.44
C ALA A 177 5.92 -24.93 -42.96
N ALA A 178 5.50 -25.86 -43.80
CA ALA A 178 5.45 -25.66 -45.26
C ALA A 178 4.48 -24.55 -45.65
N LEU A 179 3.28 -24.52 -45.06
CA LEU A 179 2.30 -23.46 -45.26
C LEU A 179 2.78 -22.09 -44.72
N ALA A 180 3.54 -22.10 -43.62
CA ALA A 180 4.17 -20.90 -43.09
C ALA A 180 5.27 -20.39 -44.02
N ASN A 181 6.12 -21.27 -44.55
CA ASN A 181 7.17 -20.91 -45.49
C ASN A 181 6.60 -20.38 -46.80
N GLU A 182 5.58 -21.03 -47.37
CA GLU A 182 4.88 -20.55 -48.57
C GLU A 182 4.30 -19.14 -48.33
N ARG A 183 3.67 -18.90 -47.16
CA ARG A 183 3.17 -17.56 -46.80
C ARG A 183 4.27 -16.53 -46.60
N ILE A 184 5.42 -16.94 -46.06
CA ILE A 184 6.59 -16.07 -45.87
C ILE A 184 7.18 -15.71 -47.23
N GLU A 185 7.34 -16.68 -48.12
CA GLU A 185 7.84 -16.49 -49.49
C GLU A 185 6.91 -15.60 -50.31
N ASP A 186 5.60 -15.82 -50.24
CA ASP A 186 4.57 -14.95 -50.82
C ASP A 186 4.65 -13.51 -50.30
N ALA A 187 4.85 -13.34 -48.99
CA ALA A 187 4.98 -12.02 -48.36
C ALA A 187 6.33 -11.34 -48.71
N ILE A 188 7.40 -12.11 -48.90
CA ILE A 188 8.69 -11.65 -49.42
C ILE A 188 8.54 -11.21 -50.88
N ALA A 189 7.84 -11.99 -51.71
CA ALA A 189 7.54 -11.67 -53.10
C ALA A 189 6.71 -10.39 -53.22
N ARG A 190 5.73 -10.20 -52.34
CA ARG A 190 4.95 -8.95 -52.20
C ARG A 190 5.76 -7.78 -51.61
N GLY A 191 7.02 -7.99 -51.23
CA GLY A 191 7.93 -6.95 -50.74
C GLY A 191 7.64 -6.45 -49.31
N GLN A 192 6.79 -7.15 -48.55
CA GLN A 192 6.35 -6.71 -47.21
C GLN A 192 7.49 -6.67 -46.18
N PHE A 193 8.56 -7.43 -46.38
CA PHE A 193 9.73 -7.47 -45.50
C PHE A 193 10.78 -6.37 -45.75
N LYS A 194 10.67 -5.60 -46.86
CA LYS A 194 11.70 -4.62 -47.24
C LYS A 194 11.71 -3.36 -46.36
N ASN A 195 10.56 -2.97 -45.80
CA ASN A 195 10.39 -1.73 -45.03
C ASN A 195 9.85 -1.98 -43.61
N ILE A 196 10.29 -3.05 -42.95
CA ILE A 196 9.94 -3.24 -41.54
C ILE A 196 10.85 -2.34 -40.70
N PRO A 197 10.33 -1.38 -39.91
CA PRO A 197 11.16 -0.63 -38.98
C PRO A 197 11.75 -1.63 -37.98
N ARG A 198 13.06 -1.87 -38.05
CA ARG A 198 13.74 -2.64 -37.00
C ARG A 198 13.48 -1.92 -35.69
N GLY A 199 13.02 -2.66 -34.68
CA GLY A 199 12.65 -2.10 -33.38
C GLY A 199 13.73 -1.17 -32.84
N LYS A 200 13.33 -0.13 -32.10
CA LYS A 200 14.26 0.75 -31.39
C LYS A 200 15.24 -0.12 -30.61
N GLY A 201 16.54 0.00 -30.91
CA GLY A 201 17.57 -0.78 -30.24
C GLY A 201 17.44 -0.61 -28.73
N VAL A 202 17.71 -1.67 -27.97
CA VAL A 202 17.73 -1.60 -26.51
C VAL A 202 18.74 -0.51 -26.11
N GLU A 203 18.27 0.53 -25.43
CA GLU A 203 19.14 1.56 -24.87
C GLU A 203 20.08 0.87 -23.87
N ARG A 204 21.33 0.68 -24.28
CA ARG A 204 22.38 0.24 -23.38
C ARG A 204 22.79 1.44 -22.54
N ASP A 205 22.61 1.33 -21.24
CA ASP A 205 23.10 2.30 -20.28
C ASP A 205 24.60 2.52 -20.50
N THR A 206 25.00 3.73 -20.83
CA THR A 206 26.40 4.12 -21.08
C THR A 206 27.29 3.87 -19.86
N ARG A 207 26.70 3.93 -18.66
CA ARG A 207 27.36 3.65 -17.37
C ARG A 207 27.76 2.20 -17.17
N ALA A 208 27.18 1.26 -17.92
CA ALA A 208 27.56 -0.15 -17.86
C ALA A 208 29.00 -0.39 -18.35
N ASN A 209 29.53 0.53 -19.15
CA ASN A 209 30.89 0.46 -19.69
C ASN A 209 31.90 1.27 -18.87
N ASN A 210 31.52 1.81 -17.69
CA ASN A 210 32.45 2.56 -16.86
C ASN A 210 33.40 1.58 -16.13
N PRO A 211 34.72 1.62 -16.39
CA PRO A 211 35.69 0.72 -15.77
C PRO A 211 35.90 0.98 -14.26
N PHE A 212 35.40 2.10 -13.73
CA PHE A 212 35.51 2.45 -12.31
C PHE A 212 34.34 1.97 -11.45
N ILE A 213 33.32 1.35 -12.05
CA ILE A 213 32.19 0.78 -11.32
C ILE A 213 32.23 -0.72 -11.57
N ASP A 214 32.33 -1.51 -10.51
CA ASP A 214 32.30 -2.96 -10.63
C ASP A 214 30.95 -3.40 -11.22
N THR A 215 31.00 -4.37 -12.14
CA THR A 215 29.80 -4.89 -12.83
C THR A 215 28.74 -5.36 -11.84
N THR A 216 29.17 -5.90 -10.69
CA THR A 216 28.30 -6.33 -9.59
C THR A 216 27.59 -5.15 -8.93
N GLU A 217 28.31 -4.09 -8.55
CA GLU A 217 27.72 -2.88 -7.93
C GLU A 217 26.77 -2.18 -8.90
N TYR A 218 27.15 -2.11 -10.17
CA TYR A 218 26.32 -1.57 -11.23
C TYR A 218 25.01 -2.36 -11.39
N ILE A 219 25.08 -3.69 -11.50
CA ILE A 219 23.90 -4.55 -11.62
C ILE A 219 23.05 -4.47 -10.35
N MET A 220 23.68 -4.48 -9.17
CA MET A 220 22.99 -4.35 -7.87
C MET A 220 22.24 -3.02 -7.77
N ASN A 221 22.89 -1.89 -8.03
CA ASN A 221 22.25 -0.58 -8.02
C ASN A 221 21.14 -0.46 -9.06
N LYS A 222 21.31 -1.09 -10.23
CA LYS A 222 20.26 -1.16 -11.26
C LYS A 222 19.08 -2.03 -10.84
N MET A 223 19.32 -3.13 -10.14
CA MET A 223 18.26 -3.96 -9.56
C MET A 223 17.49 -3.21 -8.48
N ILE A 224 18.20 -2.51 -7.58
CA ILE A 224 17.63 -1.64 -6.55
C ILE A 224 16.73 -0.56 -7.19
N GLN A 225 17.22 0.13 -8.23
CA GLN A 225 16.45 1.13 -8.95
C GLN A 225 15.24 0.55 -9.68
N ARG A 226 15.39 -0.61 -10.33
CA ARG A 226 14.28 -1.27 -11.06
C ARG A 226 13.19 -1.83 -10.16
N GLN A 227 13.56 -2.27 -8.97
CA GLN A 227 12.63 -2.82 -7.98
C GLN A 227 12.04 -1.74 -7.07
N GLU A 228 12.47 -0.47 -7.23
CA GLU A 228 12.10 0.66 -6.37
C GLU A 228 12.35 0.39 -4.88
N ILE A 229 13.29 -0.51 -4.57
CA ILE A 229 13.61 -0.88 -3.19
C ILE A 229 14.55 0.18 -2.65
N VAL A 230 14.11 0.88 -1.62
CA VAL A 230 14.92 1.87 -0.92
C VAL A 230 15.60 1.16 0.25
N PRO A 231 16.93 1.31 0.43
CA PRO A 231 17.61 0.78 1.60
C PRO A 231 16.86 1.13 2.91
N PRO A 232 16.69 0.18 3.86
CA PRO A 232 15.83 0.39 5.02
C PRO A 232 16.15 1.63 5.86
N TRP A 233 17.42 2.03 5.93
CA TRP A 233 17.83 3.24 6.64
C TRP A 233 17.37 4.52 5.92
N ILE A 234 17.24 4.52 4.58
CA ILE A 234 16.72 5.66 3.81
C ILE A 234 15.20 5.78 4.00
N GLU A 235 14.46 4.68 4.10
CA GLU A 235 13.03 4.73 4.47
C GLU A 235 12.84 5.41 5.84
N LYS A 236 13.61 4.96 6.84
CA LYS A 236 13.63 5.60 8.16
C LYS A 236 14.08 7.06 8.11
N GLN A 237 14.99 7.40 7.20
CA GLN A 237 15.38 8.79 6.97
C GLN A 237 14.21 9.63 6.48
N GLN A 238 13.47 9.12 5.49
CA GLN A 238 12.31 9.82 4.96
C GLN A 238 11.25 10.01 6.04
N ASP A 239 11.01 9.01 6.86
CA ASP A 239 10.04 9.09 7.95
C ASP A 239 10.49 10.07 9.04
N LEU A 240 11.77 10.05 9.42
CA LEU A 240 12.35 11.05 10.33
C LEU A 240 12.19 12.46 9.75
N VAL A 241 12.51 12.67 8.48
CA VAL A 241 12.38 13.98 7.82
C VAL A 241 10.92 14.43 7.75
N LYS A 242 9.98 13.53 7.45
CA LYS A 242 8.54 13.83 7.44
C LYS A 242 8.07 14.24 8.83
N GLN A 243 8.40 13.47 9.87
CA GLN A 243 7.97 13.74 11.25
C GLN A 243 8.62 15.01 11.81
N LEU A 244 9.89 15.26 11.49
CA LEU A 244 10.57 16.51 11.84
C LEU A 244 9.91 17.69 11.12
N GLY A 245 9.54 17.52 9.85
CA GLY A 245 8.84 18.52 9.05
C GLY A 245 7.46 18.87 9.63
N THR A 246 6.67 17.87 10.02
CA THR A 246 5.36 18.08 10.66
C THR A 246 5.50 18.76 12.01
N PHE A 247 6.45 18.31 12.84
CA PHE A 247 6.76 18.93 14.14
C PHE A 247 7.14 20.41 13.98
N ARG A 248 8.13 20.72 13.12
CA ARG A 248 8.57 22.10 12.87
C ARG A 248 7.49 22.97 12.25
N ALA A 249 6.66 22.42 11.37
CA ALA A 249 5.55 23.16 10.77
C ALA A 249 4.50 23.51 11.83
N ARG A 250 4.14 22.56 12.70
CA ARG A 250 3.21 22.79 13.81
C ARG A 250 3.75 23.83 14.77
N LEU A 251 4.99 23.63 15.24
CA LEU A 251 5.63 24.51 16.22
C LEU A 251 5.74 25.95 15.68
N ARG A 252 6.11 26.13 14.41
CA ARG A 252 6.11 27.46 13.75
C ARG A 252 4.71 28.07 13.64
N ASN A 253 3.70 27.27 13.27
CA ASN A 253 2.34 27.76 13.12
C ASN A 253 1.72 28.17 14.47
N ASP A 254 1.92 27.36 15.51
CA ASP A 254 1.37 27.60 16.84
C ASP A 254 2.01 28.84 17.46
N TRP A 255 3.34 28.97 17.35
CA TRP A 255 4.06 30.17 17.77
C TRP A 255 3.65 31.40 16.96
N LYS A 256 3.62 31.33 15.63
CA LYS A 256 3.20 32.44 14.76
C LYS A 256 1.81 32.94 15.12
N ARG A 257 0.87 32.02 15.38
CA ARG A 257 -0.51 32.34 15.80
C ARG A 257 -0.54 32.99 17.17
N HIS A 258 0.26 32.52 18.12
CA HIS A 258 0.31 33.05 19.48
C HIS A 258 0.93 34.45 19.49
N ALA A 259 2.14 34.59 18.94
CA ALA A 259 2.87 35.85 18.86
C ALA A 259 2.09 36.95 18.11
N ALA A 260 1.46 36.63 16.96
CA ALA A 260 0.62 37.60 16.25
C ALA A 260 -0.58 38.06 17.09
N ARG A 261 -1.19 37.16 17.87
CA ARG A 261 -2.30 37.52 18.78
C ARG A 261 -1.83 38.38 19.95
N MET A 262 -0.67 38.09 20.51
CA MET A 262 -0.09 38.85 21.62
C MET A 262 0.36 40.25 21.20
N ILE A 263 0.91 40.40 20.00
CA ILE A 263 1.28 41.72 19.47
C ILE A 263 0.03 42.54 19.16
N ALA A 264 -1.02 41.92 18.61
CA ALA A 264 -2.29 42.58 18.34
C ALA A 264 -3.07 42.93 19.62
N SER A 265 -3.03 42.08 20.67
CA SER A 265 -3.75 42.32 21.93
C SER A 265 -3.19 43.48 22.73
N LYS A 266 -1.91 43.82 22.55
CA LYS A 266 -1.28 45.02 23.12
C LYS A 266 -1.87 46.33 22.56
N GLY A 267 -2.66 46.27 21.48
CA GLY A 267 -3.30 47.44 20.87
C GLY A 267 -2.38 48.27 19.97
N GLY A 268 -2.90 49.41 19.52
CA GLY A 268 -2.23 50.34 18.60
C GLY A 268 -2.72 50.25 17.15
N SER A 269 -2.24 51.16 16.32
CA SER A 269 -2.54 51.16 14.88
C SER A 269 -1.90 49.94 14.17
N LEU A 270 -2.42 49.55 13.00
CA LEU A 270 -1.85 48.42 12.25
C LEU A 270 -0.36 48.63 11.92
N MET A 271 0.02 49.86 11.56
CA MET A 271 1.40 50.21 11.24
C MET A 271 2.30 50.09 12.47
N GLU A 272 1.82 50.52 13.64
CA GLU A 272 2.55 50.40 14.91
C GLU A 272 2.72 48.93 15.34
N GLN A 273 1.70 48.09 15.12
CA GLN A 273 1.80 46.65 15.38
C GLN A 273 2.83 45.98 14.46
N MET A 274 2.88 46.38 13.19
CA MET A 274 3.90 45.91 12.24
C MET A 274 5.31 46.36 12.66
N GLN A 275 5.49 47.63 13.01
CA GLN A 275 6.77 48.16 13.49
C GLN A 275 7.25 47.44 14.76
N ARG A 276 6.35 47.17 15.71
CA ARG A 276 6.67 46.39 16.92
C ARG A 276 7.12 44.97 16.59
N ALA A 277 6.46 44.31 15.64
CA ALA A 277 6.86 42.99 15.16
C ALA A 277 8.24 43.03 14.46
N GLU A 278 8.51 44.07 13.68
CA GLU A 278 9.81 44.29 13.03
C GLU A 278 10.93 44.56 14.05
N GLN A 279 10.67 45.34 15.09
CA GLN A 279 11.61 45.57 16.19
C GLN A 279 11.96 44.28 16.94
N HIS A 280 10.95 43.45 17.25
CA HIS A 280 11.20 42.13 17.80
C HIS A 280 11.98 41.24 16.82
N ALA A 281 11.70 41.30 15.52
CA ALA A 281 12.48 40.57 14.52
C ALA A 281 13.94 41.01 14.43
N LYS A 282 14.23 42.31 14.56
CA LYS A 282 15.59 42.84 14.68
C LYS A 282 16.27 42.31 15.95
N ALA A 283 15.59 42.36 17.10
CA ALA A 283 16.12 41.85 18.37
C ALA A 283 16.46 40.35 18.31
N GLU A 284 15.61 39.55 17.66
CA GLU A 284 15.85 38.11 17.45
C GLU A 284 17.07 37.83 16.58
N LYS A 285 17.32 38.63 15.53
CA LYS A 285 18.53 38.47 14.70
C LYS A 285 19.81 38.70 15.50
N VAL A 286 19.80 39.66 16.43
CA VAL A 286 20.95 39.95 17.30
C VAL A 286 21.14 38.84 18.32
N HIS A 287 20.05 38.36 18.94
CA HIS A 287 20.11 37.32 19.97
C HIS A 287 20.43 35.92 19.40
N ASN A 288 19.81 35.56 18.28
CA ASN A 288 20.00 34.28 17.59
C ASN A 288 20.34 34.51 16.11
N PRO A 289 21.60 34.86 15.80
CA PRO A 289 22.03 35.01 14.42
C PRO A 289 21.97 33.65 13.72
N ARG A 290 21.05 33.50 12.77
CA ARG A 290 21.02 32.30 11.93
C ARG A 290 22.18 32.36 10.95
N TYR A 291 23.10 31.42 11.08
CA TYR A 291 23.99 31.08 9.98
C TYR A 291 23.12 30.55 8.83
N ARG A 292 23.40 31.06 7.63
CA ARG A 292 22.71 30.70 6.37
C ARG A 292 22.53 29.18 6.31
N ASN A 293 21.37 28.71 5.81
CA ASN A 293 21.15 27.27 5.61
C ASN A 293 22.37 26.69 4.88
N VAL A 294 22.94 25.59 5.39
CA VAL A 294 24.17 24.99 4.84
C VAL A 294 24.03 24.68 3.34
N ASP A 295 22.81 24.37 2.89
CA ASP A 295 22.46 24.16 1.47
C ASP A 295 22.58 25.41 0.58
N GLN A 296 22.69 26.59 1.19
CA GLN A 296 22.91 27.89 0.53
C GLN A 296 24.35 28.39 0.67
N ILE A 297 25.24 27.60 1.29
CA ILE A 297 26.67 27.88 1.26
C ILE A 297 27.16 27.41 -0.12
N PRO A 298 27.55 28.33 -1.02
CA PRO A 298 28.16 27.92 -2.28
C PRO A 298 29.45 27.17 -1.95
N VAL A 299 29.46 25.86 -2.19
CA VAL A 299 30.70 25.06 -2.15
C VAL A 299 31.66 25.73 -3.15
N PRO A 300 32.87 26.16 -2.74
CA PRO A 300 33.83 26.72 -3.67
C PRO A 300 34.20 25.64 -4.68
N ALA A 301 33.76 25.82 -5.92
CA ALA A 301 33.94 24.86 -7.00
C ALA A 301 35.36 24.95 -7.57
N SER A 302 36.28 24.12 -7.07
CA SER A 302 37.40 23.69 -7.89
C SER A 302 36.92 22.54 -8.79
N SER A 303 36.86 22.81 -10.10
CA SER A 303 36.94 21.89 -11.25
C SER A 303 35.80 20.89 -11.55
N SER A 304 34.68 21.35 -12.10
CA SER A 304 33.97 20.57 -13.15
C SER A 304 33.10 21.46 -14.06
N ASP A 305 33.45 21.52 -15.34
CA ASP A 305 32.71 22.23 -16.40
C ASP A 305 31.50 21.41 -16.90
N ASP A 306 30.66 20.91 -15.98
CA ASP A 306 29.42 20.24 -16.36
C ASP A 306 28.27 21.24 -16.52
N PRO A 307 27.43 21.14 -17.58
CA PRO A 307 26.37 22.11 -17.86
C PRO A 307 25.28 22.17 -16.77
N VAL A 308 25.11 21.09 -16.00
CA VAL A 308 24.23 21.06 -14.81
C VAL A 308 24.83 21.90 -13.68
N MET A 309 26.15 21.84 -13.48
CA MET A 309 26.88 22.60 -12.46
C MET A 309 26.87 24.10 -12.78
N VAL A 310 26.94 24.48 -14.07
CA VAL A 310 26.81 25.88 -14.51
C VAL A 310 25.41 26.45 -14.25
N LYS A 311 24.34 25.67 -14.47
CA LYS A 311 22.97 26.09 -14.12
C LYS A 311 22.80 26.23 -12.61
N MET A 312 23.40 25.34 -11.82
CA MET A 312 23.39 25.42 -10.37
C MET A 312 24.16 26.66 -9.87
N ARG A 313 25.26 27.04 -10.54
CA ARG A 313 26.00 28.30 -10.31
C ARG A 313 25.14 29.53 -10.57
N GLN A 314 24.41 29.57 -11.70
CA GLN A 314 23.52 30.69 -12.03
C GLN A 314 22.36 30.81 -11.05
N GLN A 315 21.79 29.69 -10.61
CA GLN A 315 20.73 29.68 -9.58
C GLN A 315 21.25 30.10 -8.20
N ALA A 316 22.46 29.68 -7.82
CA ALA A 316 23.09 30.11 -6.57
C ALA A 316 23.43 31.61 -6.57
N GLN A 317 23.87 32.16 -7.71
CA GLN A 317 24.11 33.60 -7.89
C GLN A 317 22.80 34.41 -7.82
N GLN A 318 21.72 33.93 -8.45
CA GLN A 318 20.39 34.57 -8.35
C GLN A 318 19.76 34.47 -6.95
N ALA A 319 20.09 33.43 -6.18
CA ALA A 319 19.71 33.30 -4.77
C ALA A 319 20.57 34.18 -3.84
N ALA A 320 21.81 34.51 -4.25
CA ALA A 320 22.68 35.43 -3.54
C ALA A 320 22.28 36.91 -3.75
N GLU A 321 21.68 37.24 -4.89
CA GLU A 321 21.21 38.59 -5.24
C GLU A 321 19.84 38.98 -4.63
N LYS A 322 19.13 38.05 -3.98
CA LYS A 322 17.99 38.41 -3.12
C LYS A 322 18.49 38.60 -1.70
N PRO A 323 18.70 39.84 -1.23
CA PRO A 323 18.93 40.07 0.19
C PRO A 323 17.65 39.70 0.94
N THR A 324 17.68 38.60 1.68
CA THR A 324 16.70 38.33 2.77
C THR A 324 17.01 39.17 4.02
N THR A 325 17.98 40.07 3.93
CA THR A 325 18.30 41.06 4.94
C THR A 325 17.39 42.28 4.76
N GLY A 326 16.30 42.32 5.53
CA GLY A 326 15.83 43.61 6.03
C GLY A 326 17.01 44.35 6.70
N PRO A 327 17.04 45.69 6.63
CA PRO A 327 18.21 46.51 6.94
C PRO A 327 18.87 46.08 8.25
N ASP A 328 20.20 45.91 8.21
CA ASP A 328 20.99 45.65 9.40
C ASP A 328 20.73 46.75 10.44
N PRO A 329 20.66 46.42 11.74
CA PRO A 329 20.33 47.41 12.76
C PRO A 329 21.39 48.51 12.76
N GLU A 330 20.94 49.77 12.65
CA GLU A 330 21.87 50.89 12.72
C GLU A 330 22.56 50.90 14.09
N PRO A 331 23.88 51.13 14.15
CA PRO A 331 24.64 51.12 15.39
C PRO A 331 24.18 52.29 16.29
N GLY A 332 23.28 52.00 17.24
CA GLY A 332 22.70 52.98 18.18
C GLY A 332 21.21 52.80 18.49
N GLU A 333 20.49 51.93 17.77
CA GLU A 333 19.06 51.68 18.01
C GLU A 333 18.85 50.82 19.28
N VAL A 334 18.12 51.35 20.29
CA VAL A 334 17.76 50.59 21.49
C VAL A 334 16.65 49.61 21.15
N LEU A 335 17.02 48.35 20.91
CA LEU A 335 16.07 47.29 20.56
C LEU A 335 15.38 46.72 21.81
N PRO A 336 14.08 46.39 21.75
CA PRO A 336 13.41 45.67 22.82
C PRO A 336 13.98 44.26 22.99
N PRO A 337 13.79 43.61 24.15
CA PRO A 337 14.19 42.22 24.32
C PRO A 337 13.49 41.29 23.30
N PRO A 338 14.11 40.13 22.99
CA PRO A 338 13.51 39.10 22.14
C PRO A 338 12.12 38.72 22.65
N PHE A 339 11.20 38.45 21.72
CA PHE A 339 9.81 38.16 22.09
C PHE A 339 9.71 36.70 22.57
N ARG A 340 9.53 36.51 23.89
CA ARG A 340 9.43 35.21 24.56
C ARG A 340 8.31 35.25 25.60
N ASP A 341 7.42 34.26 25.56
CA ASP A 341 6.29 34.16 26.47
C ASP A 341 6.40 32.88 27.32
N PRO A 342 6.79 32.98 28.61
CA PRO A 342 7.05 31.80 29.45
C PRO A 342 5.78 30.99 29.77
N GLU A 343 4.60 31.62 29.71
CA GLU A 343 3.32 30.93 29.90
C GLU A 343 3.01 29.98 28.74
N TRP A 344 3.31 30.40 27.50
CA TRP A 344 3.14 29.57 26.32
C TRP A 344 4.12 28.40 26.31
N GLU A 345 5.38 28.66 26.68
CA GLU A 345 6.39 27.62 26.79
C GLU A 345 5.97 26.54 27.80
N LYS A 346 5.46 26.94 28.97
CA LYS A 346 4.94 25.99 29.97
C LYS A 346 3.75 25.19 29.43
N ALA A 347 2.79 25.85 28.77
CA ALA A 347 1.60 25.21 28.24
C ALA A 347 1.92 24.14 27.17
N GLU A 348 2.88 24.43 26.28
CA GLU A 348 3.22 23.52 25.17
C GLU A 348 4.39 22.58 25.49
N SER A 349 5.14 22.81 26.59
CA SER A 349 6.34 22.03 26.96
C SER A 349 6.09 20.52 27.00
N ALA A 350 4.96 20.08 27.56
CA ALA A 350 4.63 18.66 27.65
C ALA A 350 4.54 17.98 26.27
N TYR A 351 3.91 18.67 25.30
CA TYR A 351 3.81 18.17 23.94
C TYR A 351 5.16 18.19 23.23
N MET A 352 5.91 19.29 23.36
CA MET A 352 7.20 19.46 22.68
C MET A 352 8.23 18.45 23.18
N ASN A 353 8.30 18.20 24.49
CA ASN A 353 9.17 17.19 25.08
C ASN A 353 8.86 15.78 24.53
N LEU A 354 7.58 15.38 24.55
CA LEU A 354 7.15 14.10 24.01
C LEU A 354 7.48 13.97 22.52
N ALA A 355 7.24 15.02 21.73
CA ALA A 355 7.55 15.01 20.30
C ALA A 355 9.05 14.82 20.04
N ILE A 356 9.91 15.43 20.85
CA ILE A 356 11.36 15.30 20.74
C ILE A 356 11.83 13.92 21.18
N ASP A 357 11.26 13.36 22.24
CA ASP A 357 11.56 11.99 22.66
C ASP A 357 11.21 10.98 21.55
N ASN A 358 10.09 11.19 20.87
CA ASN A 358 9.70 10.39 19.71
C ASN A 358 10.69 10.56 18.54
N LEU A 359 11.07 11.80 18.19
CA LEU A 359 12.08 12.06 17.17
C LEU A 359 13.43 11.43 17.53
N ASN A 360 13.83 11.48 18.79
CA ASN A 360 15.06 10.86 19.29
C ASN A 360 15.00 9.33 19.27
N ALA A 361 13.82 8.73 19.52
CA ALA A 361 13.60 7.30 19.33
C ALA A 361 13.70 6.88 17.85
N MET A 362 13.10 7.63 16.94
CA MET A 362 13.24 7.40 15.49
C MET A 362 14.70 7.54 15.05
N THR A 363 15.39 8.57 15.54
CA THR A 363 16.81 8.83 15.26
C THR A 363 17.71 7.70 15.76
N ARG A 364 17.44 7.15 16.96
CA ARG A 364 18.11 5.94 17.45
C ARG A 364 17.95 4.78 16.46
N SER A 365 16.72 4.52 16.04
CA SER A 365 16.41 3.42 15.12
C SER A 365 17.03 3.59 13.73
N TYR A 366 17.21 4.84 13.28
CA TYR A 366 17.88 5.21 12.04
C TYR A 366 19.40 5.01 12.16
N ASN A 367 20.01 5.55 13.21
CA ASN A 367 21.46 5.47 13.44
C ASN A 367 21.98 4.04 13.62
N LEU A 368 21.13 3.11 14.08
CA LEU A 368 21.46 1.68 14.14
C LEU A 368 21.64 1.04 12.75
N MET A 369 20.93 1.55 11.74
CA MET A 369 20.95 1.00 10.38
C MET A 369 21.80 1.82 9.41
N ALA A 370 22.05 3.09 9.74
CA ALA A 370 22.77 4.02 8.88
C ALA A 370 24.30 3.82 8.97
N PRO A 371 25.03 4.00 7.86
CA PRO A 371 26.50 4.06 7.88
C PRO A 371 26.98 5.26 8.69
N ASP A 372 28.21 5.21 9.21
CA ASP A 372 28.74 6.19 10.17
C ASP A 372 28.65 7.64 9.70
N LEU A 373 28.93 7.89 8.41
CA LEU A 373 28.85 9.22 7.80
C LEU A 373 27.42 9.79 7.74
N ALA A 374 26.41 8.92 7.71
CA ALA A 374 25.01 9.32 7.58
C ALA A 374 24.30 9.45 8.94
N LYS A 375 24.95 9.06 10.05
CA LYS A 375 24.35 9.13 11.39
C LYS A 375 23.98 10.58 11.75
N LYS A 376 22.82 10.75 12.38
CA LYS A 376 22.27 12.06 12.78
C LYS A 376 22.42 12.27 14.30
N PRO A 377 22.71 13.50 14.75
CA PRO A 377 22.69 13.82 16.18
C PRO A 377 21.26 13.82 16.73
N TYR A 378 21.13 13.69 18.04
CA TYR A 378 19.85 13.85 18.72
C TYR A 378 19.36 15.30 18.70
N PHE A 379 18.04 15.44 18.75
CA PHE A 379 17.36 16.73 18.77
C PHE A 379 17.21 17.23 20.21
N SER A 380 17.43 18.54 20.40
CA SER A 380 17.20 19.25 21.65
C SER A 380 16.07 20.27 21.51
N LEU A 381 15.26 20.38 22.55
CA LEU A 381 14.09 21.27 22.58
C LEU A 381 14.49 22.73 22.42
N GLU A 382 15.49 23.15 23.20
CA GLU A 382 15.99 24.52 23.19
C GLU A 382 16.45 24.97 21.80
N ARG A 383 17.11 24.07 21.05
CA ARG A 383 17.60 24.37 19.70
C ARG A 383 16.45 24.49 18.70
N GLU A 384 15.48 23.59 18.76
CA GLU A 384 14.31 23.64 17.87
C GLU A 384 13.42 24.84 18.17
N MET A 385 13.28 25.23 19.44
CA MET A 385 12.60 26.46 19.84
C MET A 385 13.34 27.71 19.36
N ALA A 386 14.64 27.80 19.62
CA ALA A 386 15.46 28.93 19.15
C ALA A 386 15.39 29.07 17.62
N ALA A 387 15.43 27.95 16.89
CA ALA A 387 15.25 27.93 15.45
C ALA A 387 13.85 28.40 15.04
N CYS A 388 12.79 27.94 15.70
CA CYS A 388 11.44 28.43 15.40
C CYS A 388 11.31 29.93 15.60
N PHE A 389 11.80 30.45 16.72
CA PHE A 389 11.72 31.87 17.02
C PHE A 389 12.40 32.71 15.94
N ALA A 390 13.59 32.31 15.52
CA ALA A 390 14.31 32.99 14.45
C ALA A 390 13.63 32.86 13.07
N ASP A 391 12.95 31.74 12.77
CA ASP A 391 12.20 31.56 11.51
C ASP A 391 10.91 32.37 11.46
N VAL A 392 10.19 32.45 12.58
CA VAL A 392 8.87 33.09 12.66
C VAL A 392 8.98 34.60 12.82
N ALA A 393 9.98 35.10 13.55
CA ALA A 393 10.15 36.52 13.83
C ALA A 393 10.02 37.44 12.59
N PRO A 394 10.73 37.20 11.47
CA PRO A 394 10.57 38.03 10.25
C PRO A 394 9.21 37.88 9.56
N GLN A 395 8.46 36.80 9.83
CA GLN A 395 7.15 36.54 9.24
C GLN A 395 6.00 37.23 9.98
N LEU A 396 6.21 37.67 11.22
CA LEU A 396 5.16 38.20 12.09
C LEU A 396 4.50 39.47 11.54
N ALA A 397 5.28 40.41 11.00
CA ALA A 397 4.75 41.66 10.45
C ALA A 397 3.79 41.40 9.27
N GLY A 398 4.17 40.47 8.39
CA GLY A 398 3.32 40.02 7.28
C GLY A 398 2.04 39.33 7.78
N GLU A 399 2.16 38.42 8.74
CA GLU A 399 1.02 37.70 9.32
C GLU A 399 0.02 38.65 10.01
N ILE A 400 0.49 39.68 10.72
CA ILE A 400 -0.37 40.69 11.36
C ILE A 400 -1.14 41.47 10.30
N LYS A 401 -0.46 41.93 9.24
CA LYS A 401 -1.10 42.59 8.11
C LYS A 401 -2.14 41.68 7.46
N GLU A 402 -1.78 40.45 7.14
CA GLU A 402 -2.68 39.46 6.54
C GLU A 402 -3.90 39.23 7.44
N ARG A 403 -3.74 39.05 8.75
CA ARG A 403 -4.85 38.88 9.70
C ARG A 403 -5.77 40.07 9.78
N ALA A 404 -5.23 41.29 9.78
CA ALA A 404 -6.02 42.52 9.81
C ALA A 404 -6.80 42.72 8.51
N THR A 405 -6.21 42.35 7.37
CA THR A 405 -6.85 42.45 6.04
C THR A 405 -7.75 41.26 5.70
N ARG A 406 -7.61 40.13 6.39
CA ARG A 406 -8.36 38.91 6.08
C ARG A 406 -9.83 39.13 6.40
N PRO A 407 -10.74 38.97 5.42
CA PRO A 407 -12.17 39.08 5.67
C PRO A 407 -12.57 38.06 6.74
N LYS A 408 -13.37 38.51 7.71
CA LYS A 408 -13.92 37.66 8.77
C LYS A 408 -14.70 36.54 8.09
N GLN A 409 -14.18 35.31 8.14
CA GLN A 409 -14.92 34.18 7.58
C GLN A 409 -16.21 34.02 8.37
N THR A 410 -17.33 34.32 7.72
CA THR A 410 -18.67 34.03 8.22
C THR A 410 -18.80 32.52 8.27
N ALA A 411 -18.75 31.97 9.47
CA ALA A 411 -19.11 30.58 9.72
C ALA A 411 -20.62 30.43 9.51
N GLY A 412 -21.02 29.93 8.34
CA GLY A 412 -22.39 29.55 8.01
C GLY A 412 -22.98 30.28 6.81
N LEU A 413 -23.58 29.49 5.91
CA LEU A 413 -24.28 29.82 4.66
C LEU A 413 -23.43 29.86 3.39
N GLY A 414 -23.79 28.96 2.47
CA GLY A 414 -23.08 28.60 1.26
C GLY A 414 -22.76 29.77 0.35
N ALA A 415 -21.51 29.83 -0.10
CA ALA A 415 -21.08 30.65 -1.20
C ALA A 415 -20.73 29.71 -2.37
N MET A 416 -21.69 29.53 -3.26
CA MET A 416 -21.48 29.04 -4.61
C MET A 416 -21.03 30.22 -5.48
N ASP A 417 -20.31 29.89 -6.54
CA ASP A 417 -19.88 30.73 -7.67
C ASP A 417 -18.57 31.52 -7.58
N LYS A 418 -17.50 30.88 -8.07
CA LYS A 418 -16.78 31.38 -9.25
C LYS A 418 -16.62 30.24 -10.27
N PRO A 419 -16.92 30.46 -11.57
CA PRO A 419 -16.82 29.41 -12.57
C PRO A 419 -15.39 29.37 -13.14
N SER A 420 -14.67 28.28 -12.90
CA SER A 420 -13.58 27.85 -13.78
C SER A 420 -13.95 26.49 -14.35
N THR A 421 -14.47 26.55 -15.57
CA THR A 421 -14.71 25.45 -16.52
C THR A 421 -13.70 24.32 -16.42
N SER A 422 -14.15 23.10 -16.12
CA SER A 422 -13.43 21.91 -16.57
C SER A 422 -14.37 20.73 -16.77
N ILE A 423 -14.18 20.07 -17.90
CA ILE A 423 -15.02 19.08 -18.59
C ILE A 423 -15.16 17.74 -17.82
N LEU A 424 -14.72 17.70 -16.56
CA LEU A 424 -14.75 16.52 -15.68
C LEU A 424 -16.13 16.26 -15.03
N GLU A 425 -17.07 17.20 -15.12
CA GLU A 425 -18.34 17.14 -14.36
C GLU A 425 -19.44 16.31 -15.04
N HIS A 426 -19.38 16.11 -16.36
CA HIS A 426 -20.32 15.23 -17.08
C HIS A 426 -20.12 13.72 -16.77
N PHE A 427 -19.05 13.35 -16.07
CA PHE A 427 -18.74 11.96 -15.71
C PHE A 427 -19.10 11.59 -14.27
N ARG A 428 -19.72 12.50 -13.50
CA ARG A 428 -20.18 12.27 -12.11
C ARG A 428 -21.68 12.12 -11.95
N GLN A 429 -22.43 12.02 -13.04
CA GLN A 429 -23.87 11.77 -13.01
C GLN A 429 -24.15 10.26 -12.83
N ALA A 430 -23.69 9.71 -11.71
CA ALA A 430 -24.12 8.42 -11.18
C ALA A 430 -24.54 8.65 -9.71
N GLU A 431 -25.85 8.83 -9.56
CA GLU A 431 -26.69 8.74 -8.35
C GLU A 431 -25.98 8.80 -6.98
N SER A 432 -25.98 9.99 -6.37
CA SER A 432 -25.78 10.16 -4.92
C SER A 432 -27.13 10.00 -4.19
N PRO A 433 -27.24 9.16 -3.14
CA PRO A 433 -28.48 9.01 -2.37
C PRO A 433 -28.77 10.29 -1.57
N ARG A 434 -30.04 10.75 -1.63
CA ARG A 434 -30.56 11.87 -0.83
C ARG A 434 -30.55 11.51 0.64
N ILE A 435 -29.65 12.13 1.41
CA ILE A 435 -29.68 12.07 2.87
C ILE A 435 -30.74 13.06 3.34
N HIS A 436 -31.86 12.56 3.83
CA HIS A 436 -32.82 13.38 4.57
C HIS A 436 -32.20 13.73 5.92
N LEU A 437 -31.84 15.00 6.09
CA LEU A 437 -31.54 15.56 7.41
C LEU A 437 -32.87 15.72 8.13
N GLU A 438 -33.24 14.73 8.95
CA GLU A 438 -34.34 14.90 9.89
C GLU A 438 -33.96 15.98 10.91
N ALA A 439 -34.94 16.82 11.18
CA ALA A 439 -34.84 18.09 11.86
C ALA A 439 -34.39 18.00 13.32
N ASP A 440 -33.90 19.14 13.81
CA ASP A 440 -33.59 19.48 15.20
C ASP A 440 -34.57 18.87 16.22
N GLY A 441 -34.16 17.76 16.82
CA GLY A 441 -34.84 17.10 17.91
C GLY A 441 -33.83 16.41 18.81
N LYS A 442 -33.30 17.16 19.78
CA LYS A 442 -32.54 16.72 20.96
C LYS A 442 -32.01 15.28 20.90
N VAL A 443 -30.77 15.14 20.42
CA VAL A 443 -30.02 13.88 20.47
C VAL A 443 -29.93 13.44 21.94
N TYR A 444 -30.54 12.30 22.25
CA TYR A 444 -30.48 11.67 23.55
C TYR A 444 -29.02 11.42 23.93
N GLY A 445 -28.52 12.23 24.87
CA GLY A 445 -27.10 12.26 25.22
C GLY A 445 -26.76 11.17 26.24
N PHE A 446 -25.49 10.75 26.26
CA PHE A 446 -24.95 9.82 27.27
C PHE A 446 -25.25 10.24 28.72
N ARG A 447 -25.44 11.54 28.94
CA ARG A 447 -25.80 12.15 30.23
C ARG A 447 -27.28 11.98 30.60
N GLU A 448 -28.16 11.91 29.60
CA GLU A 448 -29.58 11.59 29.79
C GLU A 448 -29.76 10.08 29.99
N TRP A 449 -29.01 9.27 29.22
CA TRP A 449 -28.94 7.81 29.41
C TRP A 449 -28.49 7.40 30.82
N TRP A 450 -27.45 8.03 31.37
CA TRP A 450 -27.00 7.77 32.74
C TRP A 450 -28.02 8.19 33.80
N ARG A 451 -28.75 9.28 33.54
CA ARG A 451 -29.80 9.78 34.46
C ARG A 451 -31.00 8.84 34.48
N ASP A 452 -31.36 8.25 33.34
CA ASP A 452 -32.51 7.35 33.21
C ASP A 452 -32.25 5.99 33.85
N ILE A 453 -31.02 5.46 33.76
CA ILE A 453 -30.65 4.17 34.35
C ILE A 453 -30.58 4.23 35.88
N TRP A 454 -30.16 5.37 36.44
CA TRP A 454 -30.02 5.53 37.90
C TRP A 454 -31.19 6.28 38.56
N GLY A 455 -32.09 6.87 37.78
CA GLY A 455 -33.22 7.66 38.25
C GLY A 455 -34.50 6.86 38.55
N ARG A 456 -34.53 5.54 38.29
CA ARG A 456 -35.65 4.68 38.69
C ARG A 456 -35.29 3.83 39.90
N ARG A 457 -35.58 4.38 41.09
CA ARG A 457 -35.87 3.62 42.32
C ARG A 457 -37.11 4.19 42.96
#